data_AF-A0A9W7MJH8-F1
#
_entry.id   AF-A0A9W7MJH8-F1
#
_cell.length_a   1.000
_cell.length_b   1.000
_cell.length_c   1.000
_cell.angle_alpha   90.00
_cell.angle_beta   90.00
_cell.angle_gamma   90.00
#
_symmetry.space_group_name_H-M   'P 1'
#
loop_
_entity.id
_entity.type
_entity.pdbx_description
1 polymer ?
#
loop_
_entity_poly.entity_id
_entity_poly.type
_entity_poly.pdbx_seq_one_letter_code
_entity_poly.pdbx_strand_id
1 'polypeptide(L)'
;MPINLKYIDPTYMICAVPSNASDNVYCTLFARSVVHGVMAGYTDFTSGLVNGRQTYIPFNQITEKQNKVVITDRMWARLLSSTNQPTFWSPKVSIGDKGNEEEATELLGNGNCGEEGPRFS
;
A
#
# COMPACT_ATOMS: atom_id res chain seq x y z
N MET A 1 8.82 31.45 17.63
CA MET A 1 8.60 30.38 18.63
C MET A 1 9.49 29.20 18.24
N PRO A 2 10.41 28.74 19.09
CA PRO A 2 11.30 27.62 18.74
C PRO A 2 10.51 26.31 18.66
N ILE A 3 10.73 25.52 17.62
CA ILE A 3 10.05 24.24 17.38
C ILE A 3 11.03 23.11 17.72
N ASN A 4 10.62 22.13 18.52
CA ASN A 4 11.37 20.90 18.78
C ASN A 4 10.73 19.74 18.02
N LEU A 5 11.45 19.21 17.02
CA LEU A 5 11.00 18.07 16.21
C LEU A 5 11.78 16.82 16.64
N LYS A 6 11.06 15.74 16.94
CA LYS A 6 11.64 14.42 17.19
C LYS A 6 11.12 13.45 16.14
N TYR A 7 12.03 12.88 15.37
CA TYR A 7 11.72 11.82 14.43
C TYR A 7 11.92 10.47 15.10
N ILE A 8 10.97 9.55 14.90
CA ILE A 8 11.02 8.18 15.43
C ILE A 8 10.80 7.25 14.24
N ASP A 9 11.74 6.34 14.01
CA ASP A 9 11.59 5.26 13.03
C ASP A 9 11.39 3.92 13.75
N PRO A 10 10.14 3.42 13.83
CA PRO A 10 9.84 2.16 14.50
C PRO A 10 9.97 0.93 13.60
N THR A 11 10.49 1.04 12.37
CA THR A 11 10.48 -0.06 11.40
C THR A 11 11.06 -1.35 11.97
N TYR A 12 12.27 -1.29 12.54
CA TYR A 12 12.90 -2.47 13.18
C TYR A 12 12.15 -2.93 14.42
N MET A 13 11.57 -2.01 15.20
CA MET A 13 10.81 -2.37 16.40
C MET A 13 9.55 -3.16 16.05
N ILE A 14 8.96 -2.92 14.88
CA ILE A 14 7.75 -3.61 14.41
C ILE A 14 8.10 -4.94 13.75
N CYS A 15 9.15 -5.00 12.93
CA CYS A 15 9.48 -6.20 12.15
C CYS A 15 10.39 -7.21 12.88
N ALA A 16 11.10 -6.80 13.94
CA ALA A 16 12.01 -7.68 14.68
C ALA A 16 11.42 -8.25 15.98
N VAL A 17 10.20 -7.85 16.33
CA VAL A 17 9.52 -8.36 17.53
C VAL A 17 9.06 -9.81 17.30
N PRO A 18 9.11 -10.68 18.32
CA PRO A 18 8.53 -12.03 18.21
C PRO A 18 7.03 -11.96 17.89
N SER A 19 6.56 -12.97 17.17
CA SER A 19 5.14 -13.14 16.81
C SER A 19 4.25 -13.19 18.06
N ASN A 20 3.11 -12.51 17.97
CA ASN A 20 2.08 -12.61 19.00
C ASN A 20 1.37 -13.99 18.95
N ALA A 21 0.53 -14.29 19.94
CA ALA A 21 -0.15 -15.58 20.02
C ALA A 21 -1.05 -15.87 18.80
N SER A 22 -1.78 -14.88 18.28
CA SER A 22 -2.63 -15.04 17.09
C SER A 22 -1.81 -15.32 15.84
N ASP A 23 -0.68 -14.64 15.65
CA ASP A 23 0.21 -14.83 14.52
C ASP A 23 0.84 -16.23 14.57
N ASN A 24 1.22 -16.71 15.76
CA ASN A 24 1.72 -18.07 15.94
C ASN A 24 0.69 -19.14 15.55
N VAL A 25 -0.58 -18.96 15.97
CA VAL A 25 -1.67 -19.85 15.58
C VAL A 25 -1.90 -19.80 14.07
N TYR A 26 -1.94 -18.60 13.48
CA TYR A 26 -2.13 -18.41 12.05
C TYR A 26 -1.02 -19.08 11.23
N CYS A 27 0.25 -18.82 11.56
CA CYS A 27 1.41 -19.41 10.89
C CYS A 27 1.40 -20.94 10.97
N THR A 28 0.98 -21.50 12.10
CA THR A 28 0.86 -22.96 12.27
C THR A 28 -0.23 -23.54 11.37
N LEU A 29 -1.41 -22.91 11.30
CA LEU A 29 -2.51 -23.35 10.45
C LEU A 29 -2.18 -23.19 8.96
N PHE A 30 -1.55 -22.07 8.60
CA PHE A 30 -1.03 -21.83 7.26
C PHE A 30 -0.06 -22.94 6.83
N ALA A 31 0.97 -23.22 7.65
CA ALA A 31 1.98 -24.24 7.33
C ALA A 31 1.36 -25.63 7.15
N ARG A 32 0.47 -26.07 8.06
CA ARG A 32 -0.22 -27.37 7.95
C ARG A 32 -1.06 -27.46 6.68
N SER A 33 -1.78 -26.39 6.34
CA SER A 33 -2.58 -26.34 5.12
C SER A 33 -1.72 -26.44 3.87
N VAL A 34 -0.60 -25.72 3.80
CA VAL A 34 0.34 -25.82 2.68
C VAL A 34 0.90 -27.24 2.55
N VAL A 35 1.34 -27.85 3.65
CA VAL A 35 1.86 -29.23 3.65
C VAL A 35 0.81 -30.21 3.13
N HIS A 36 -0.44 -30.11 3.58
CA HIS A 36 -1.52 -30.97 3.08
C HIS A 36 -1.78 -30.77 1.58
N GLY A 37 -1.76 -29.52 1.09
CA GLY A 37 -1.92 -29.22 -0.33
C GLY A 37 -0.79 -29.81 -1.18
N VAL A 38 0.46 -29.65 -0.73
CA VAL A 38 1.63 -30.24 -1.40
C VAL A 38 1.58 -31.77 -1.40
N MET A 39 1.19 -32.39 -0.29
CA MET A 39 1.03 -33.85 -0.21
C MET A 39 -0.11 -34.38 -1.08
N ALA A 40 -1.12 -33.56 -1.38
CA ALA A 40 -2.16 -33.87 -2.35
C ALA A 40 -1.71 -33.68 -3.82
N GLY A 41 -0.47 -33.24 -4.05
CA GLY A 41 0.10 -33.02 -5.38
C GLY A 41 -0.18 -31.64 -5.97
N TYR A 42 -0.66 -30.68 -5.18
CA TYR A 42 -0.84 -29.30 -5.65
C TYR A 42 0.49 -28.54 -5.68
N THR A 43 0.65 -27.69 -6.69
CA THR A 43 1.82 -26.83 -6.92
C THR A 43 1.36 -25.44 -7.35
N ASP A 44 2.27 -24.46 -7.36
CA ASP A 44 1.99 -23.08 -7.82
C ASP A 44 0.80 -22.39 -7.11
N PHE A 45 0.70 -22.61 -5.80
CA PHE A 45 -0.34 -22.03 -4.96
C PHE A 45 0.25 -21.51 -3.65
N THR A 46 -0.47 -20.59 -3.00
CA THR A 46 -0.30 -20.27 -1.59
C THR A 46 -1.58 -20.60 -0.83
N SER A 47 -1.48 -20.73 0.49
CA SER A 47 -2.66 -20.89 1.35
C SER A 47 -2.99 -19.58 2.06
N GLY A 48 -4.26 -19.28 2.28
CA GLY A 48 -4.63 -18.05 2.98
C GLY A 48 -6.08 -18.07 3.47
N LEU A 49 -6.41 -17.11 4.35
CA LEU A 49 -7.78 -16.91 4.78
C LEU A 49 -8.55 -16.05 3.78
N VAL A 50 -9.63 -16.60 3.22
CA VAL A 50 -10.60 -15.88 2.39
C VAL A 50 -11.96 -16.03 3.06
N ASN A 51 -12.56 -14.90 3.46
CA ASN A 51 -13.85 -14.87 4.17
C ASN A 51 -13.90 -15.82 5.38
N GLY A 52 -12.81 -15.88 6.15
CA GLY A 52 -12.69 -16.72 7.35
C GLY A 52 -12.44 -18.21 7.10
N ARG A 53 -12.19 -18.61 5.85
CA ARG A 53 -11.89 -20.02 5.49
C ARG A 53 -10.51 -20.15 4.88
N GLN A 54 -9.79 -21.21 5.28
CA GLN A 54 -8.50 -21.53 4.69
C GLN A 54 -8.69 -22.03 3.26
N THR A 55 -8.05 -21.37 2.30
CA THR A 55 -8.24 -21.62 0.86
C THR A 55 -6.89 -21.65 0.15
N TYR A 56 -6.77 -22.48 -0.89
CA TYR A 56 -5.62 -22.46 -1.80
C TYR A 56 -5.86 -21.45 -2.92
N ILE A 57 -4.89 -20.57 -3.13
CA ILE A 57 -4.97 -19.47 -4.08
C ILE A 57 -3.83 -19.63 -5.09
N PRO A 58 -4.12 -19.72 -6.40
CA PRO A 58 -3.09 -19.82 -7.44
C PRO A 58 -2.19 -18.58 -7.48
N PHE A 59 -0.89 -18.77 -7.71
CA PHE A 59 0.09 -17.68 -7.68
C PHE A 59 -0.22 -16.58 -8.71
N ASN A 60 -0.65 -16.97 -9.90
CA ASN A 60 -1.03 -16.04 -10.98
C ASN A 60 -2.15 -15.05 -10.58
N GLN A 61 -3.05 -15.45 -9.69
CA GLN A 61 -4.13 -14.56 -9.22
C GLN A 61 -3.65 -13.58 -8.14
N ILE A 62 -2.63 -13.96 -7.37
CA ILE A 62 -2.12 -13.14 -6.26
C ILE A 62 -1.28 -11.98 -6.77
N THR A 63 -0.53 -12.21 -7.85
CA THR A 63 0.35 -11.19 -8.44
C THR A 63 -0.41 -10.17 -9.29
N GLU A 64 -1.64 -10.48 -9.73
CA GLU A 64 -2.44 -9.62 -10.59
C GLU A 64 -2.81 -8.28 -9.92
N LYS A 65 -3.16 -8.32 -8.64
CA LYS A 65 -3.69 -7.14 -7.94
C LYS A 65 -3.23 -7.06 -6.49
N GLN A 66 -2.84 -5.84 -6.08
CA GLN A 66 -2.55 -5.51 -4.70
C GLN A 66 -3.78 -4.94 -3.99
N ASN A 67 -3.95 -5.29 -2.72
CA ASN A 67 -4.99 -4.70 -1.88
C ASN A 67 -4.59 -3.25 -1.53
N LYS A 68 -5.45 -2.28 -1.89
CA LYS A 68 -5.27 -0.86 -1.58
C LYS A 68 -6.37 -0.39 -0.64
N VAL A 69 -6.02 0.47 0.30
CA VAL A 69 -7.00 1.11 1.18
C VAL A 69 -7.97 1.92 0.33
N VAL A 70 -9.25 1.63 0.48
CA VAL A 70 -10.32 2.37 -0.19
C VAL A 70 -10.60 3.63 0.63
N ILE A 71 -10.19 4.79 0.11
CA ILE A 71 -10.34 6.08 0.79
C ILE A 71 -11.79 6.59 0.88
N THR A 72 -12.74 5.90 0.25
CA THR A 72 -14.16 6.25 0.31
C THR A 72 -14.93 5.39 1.32
N ASP A 73 -14.29 4.38 1.92
CA ASP A 73 -14.95 3.44 2.82
C ASP A 73 -15.00 3.94 4.28
N ARG A 74 -15.89 3.35 5.06
CA ARG A 74 -16.10 3.61 6.49
C ARG A 74 -14.82 3.54 7.32
N MET A 75 -13.90 2.64 6.96
CA MET A 75 -12.62 2.48 7.68
C MET A 75 -11.76 3.74 7.52
N TRP A 76 -11.71 4.30 6.32
CA TRP A 76 -11.00 5.55 6.06
C TRP A 76 -11.70 6.74 6.72
N ALA A 77 -13.03 6.80 6.65
CA ALA A 77 -13.80 7.84 7.34
C ALA A 77 -13.54 7.82 8.87
N ARG A 78 -13.42 6.62 9.47
CA ARG A 78 -13.07 6.47 10.89
C ARG A 78 -11.68 7.02 11.19
N LEU A 79 -10.68 6.74 10.33
CA LEU A 79 -9.34 7.31 10.46
C LEU A 79 -9.37 8.84 10.46
N LEU A 80 -10.05 9.46 9.47
CA LEU A 80 -10.19 10.91 9.38
C LEU A 80 -10.85 11.50 10.64
N SER A 81 -11.93 10.87 11.12
CA SER A 81 -12.63 11.31 12.33
C SER A 81 -11.76 11.23 13.60
N SER A 82 -10.88 10.23 13.69
CA SER A 82 -10.00 10.06 14.86
C SER A 82 -8.79 10.99 14.87
N THR A 83 -8.28 11.33 13.69
CA THR A 83 -7.05 12.12 13.55
C THR A 83 -7.32 13.61 13.38
N ASN A 84 -8.55 13.99 13.02
CA ASN A 84 -8.93 15.34 12.61
C ASN A 84 -8.03 15.91 11.50
N GLN A 85 -7.36 15.05 10.73
CA GLN A 85 -6.52 15.47 9.63
C GLN A 85 -7.41 15.93 8.46
N PRO A 86 -7.03 17.01 7.76
CA PRO A 86 -7.73 17.43 6.57
C PRO A 86 -7.64 16.34 5.51
N THR A 87 -8.70 16.16 4.73
CA THR A 87 -8.67 15.26 3.59
C THR A 87 -7.79 15.90 2.51
N PHE A 88 -6.71 15.23 2.11
CA PHE A 88 -5.78 15.71 1.07
C PHE A 88 -6.37 15.69 -0.36
N TRP A 89 -7.70 15.73 -0.51
CA TRP A 89 -8.32 15.91 -1.81
C TRP A 89 -7.95 17.30 -2.31
N SER A 90 -7.14 17.37 -3.36
CA SER A 90 -7.23 18.50 -4.27
C SER A 90 -8.57 18.34 -4.97
N PRO A 91 -9.56 19.23 -4.77
CA PRO A 91 -10.63 19.32 -5.73
C PRO A 91 -9.94 19.58 -7.06
N LYS A 92 -10.26 18.82 -8.11
CA LYS A 92 -10.11 19.39 -9.45
C LYS A 92 -11.06 20.57 -9.44
N VAL A 93 -10.50 21.72 -9.11
CA VAL A 93 -11.18 23.00 -9.15
C VAL A 93 -11.51 23.21 -10.61
N SER A 94 -12.70 22.79 -11.02
CA SER A 94 -13.31 23.28 -12.24
C SER A 94 -13.74 24.72 -11.96
N ILE A 95 -12.77 25.64 -11.90
CA ILE A 95 -13.03 27.04 -12.21
C ILE A 95 -13.26 27.05 -13.72
N GLY A 96 -14.51 26.79 -14.10
CA GLY A 96 -15.05 27.37 -15.30
C GLY A 96 -15.41 28.80 -14.95
N ASP A 97 -14.44 29.72 -15.08
CA ASP A 97 -14.75 31.13 -15.23
C ASP A 97 -14.08 31.65 -16.50
N LYS A 98 -14.88 32.26 -17.35
CA LYS A 98 -14.48 32.80 -18.65
C LYS A 98 -13.89 34.20 -18.43
N GLY A 99 -12.70 34.47 -18.95
CA GLY A 99 -12.16 35.83 -19.02
C GLY A 99 -10.74 35.85 -19.58
N ASN A 100 -10.49 36.76 -20.52
CA ASN A 100 -9.36 36.84 -21.45
C ASN A 100 -8.12 37.60 -20.90
N GLU A 101 -6.99 37.47 -21.63
CA GLU A 101 -5.79 38.35 -21.76
C GLU A 101 -4.72 38.29 -20.64
N GLU A 102 -3.52 37.72 -20.92
CA GLU A 102 -2.21 38.33 -21.33
C GLU A 102 -1.52 39.08 -20.16
N GLU A 103 -0.21 39.02 -19.83
CA GLU A 103 1.04 38.65 -20.51
C GLU A 103 2.22 38.60 -19.48
N ALA A 104 3.37 38.02 -19.88
CA ALA A 104 4.77 38.20 -19.39
C ALA A 104 5.14 37.66 -17.97
N THR A 105 6.25 36.94 -17.68
CA THR A 105 7.64 36.93 -18.20
C THR A 105 8.37 35.61 -17.85
N GLU A 106 9.08 35.01 -18.83
CA GLU A 106 10.50 34.54 -18.81
C GLU A 106 11.27 34.55 -17.44
N LEU A 107 12.08 33.58 -16.96
CA LEU A 107 13.11 32.68 -17.55
C LEU A 107 13.63 31.64 -16.51
N LEU A 108 14.47 30.70 -17.00
CA LEU A 108 15.36 29.69 -16.33
C LEU A 108 14.70 28.33 -16.09
N GLY A 109 15.18 27.17 -16.53
CA GLY A 109 16.42 26.79 -17.22
C GLY A 109 16.64 25.27 -17.02
N ASN A 110 16.93 24.57 -18.12
CA ASN A 110 17.66 23.31 -18.22
C ASN A 110 17.04 21.96 -17.76
N GLY A 111 17.04 21.01 -18.69
CA GLY A 111 17.76 19.74 -18.49
C GLY A 111 16.92 18.46 -18.51
N ASN A 112 16.71 17.88 -19.70
CA ASN A 112 16.43 16.46 -19.86
C ASN A 112 17.69 15.63 -19.53
N CYS A 113 17.55 14.61 -18.68
CA CYS A 113 18.31 13.34 -18.63
C CYS A 113 17.41 12.38 -17.83
N GLY A 114 16.81 11.30 -18.35
CA GLY A 114 17.41 10.24 -19.15
C GLY A 114 17.97 9.18 -18.20
N GLU A 115 17.13 8.26 -17.70
CA GLU A 115 17.61 7.02 -17.08
C GLU A 115 17.00 5.81 -17.79
N GLU A 116 17.86 5.14 -18.54
CA GLU A 116 17.66 3.82 -19.11
C GLU A 116 17.70 2.79 -17.97
N GLY A 117 16.66 1.97 -17.85
CA GLY A 117 16.65 0.83 -16.93
C GLY A 117 17.56 -0.31 -17.45
N PRO A 118 18.23 -1.08 -16.57
CA PRO A 118 19.14 -2.13 -17.02
C PRO A 118 18.37 -3.30 -17.63
N ARG A 119 18.80 -3.73 -18.83
CA ARG A 119 18.49 -5.05 -19.38
C ARG A 119 19.27 -6.11 -18.59
N PHE A 120 18.55 -7.04 -17.98
CA PHE A 120 19.14 -8.26 -17.43
C PHE A 120 19.48 -9.23 -18.57
N SER A 121 20.71 -9.76 -18.53
CA SER A 121 21.20 -10.89 -19.33
C SER A 121 20.79 -12.21 -18.72
#